data_AF-T1CDE3-F1
#
_entry.id   AF-T1CDE3-F1
#
_cell.length_a   1.000
_cell.length_b   1.000
_cell.length_c   1.000
_cell.angle_alpha   90.00
_cell.angle_beta   90.00
_cell.angle_gamma   90.00
#
_symmetry.space_group_name_H-M   'P 1'
#
loop_
_entity.id
_entity.type
_entity.pdbx_description
1 polymer ?
#
loop_
_entity_poly.entity_id
_entity_poly.type
_entity_poly.pdbx_seq_one_letter_code
_entity_poly.pdbx_strand_id
1 'polypeptide(L)'
;MTPLVKQVADQVAGKLHGWDAVKALYMWESQHIHYIGLELGVGGYVPISANTTLKTGYGDCKQHSTLLEALLAARGSASIPVLINWNNGF
;
A
#
# COMPACT_ATOMS: atom_id res chain seq x y z
N MET A 1 6.15 3.13 11.49
CA MET A 1 4.88 3.75 11.04
C MET A 1 5.05 5.28 11.04
N THR A 2 4.71 5.99 9.97
CA THR A 2 4.81 7.47 9.91
C THR A 2 3.49 8.14 10.34
N PRO A 3 3.51 9.41 10.78
CA PRO A 3 2.29 10.15 11.13
C PRO A 3 1.28 10.25 9.98
N LEU A 4 1.77 10.46 8.75
CA LEU A 4 0.92 10.58 7.56
C LEU A 4 0.16 9.29 7.27
N VAL A 5 0.84 8.14 7.33
CA VAL A 5 0.20 6.83 7.13
C VAL A 5 -0.91 6.60 8.16
N LYS A 6 -0.63 6.90 9.44
CA LYS A 6 -1.62 6.77 10.50
C LYS A 6 -2.82 7.69 10.27
N GLN A 7 -2.58 8.96 9.91
CA GLN A 7 -3.63 9.94 9.64
C GLN A 7 -4.55 9.47 8.50
N VAL A 8 -3.98 9.03 7.38
CA VAL A 8 -4.75 8.52 6.24
C VAL A 8 -5.54 7.28 6.64
N ALA A 9 -4.91 6.33 7.33
CA ALA A 9 -5.60 5.11 7.76
C ALA A 9 -6.78 5.40 8.70
N ASP A 10 -6.61 6.34 9.64
CA ASP A 10 -7.68 6.77 10.55
C ASP A 10 -8.80 7.52 9.84
N GLN A 11 -8.46 8.36 8.85
CA GLN A 11 -9.45 9.08 8.05
C GLN A 11 -10.29 8.13 7.18
N VAL A 12 -9.64 7.16 6.53
CA VAL A 12 -10.28 6.24 5.60
C VAL A 12 -11.10 5.18 6.33
N ALA A 13 -10.52 4.55 7.37
CA ALA A 13 -11.24 3.52 8.12
C ALA A 13 -12.27 4.13 9.08
N GLY A 14 -12.01 5.32 9.64
CA GLY A 14 -12.90 5.97 10.61
C GLY A 14 -13.28 5.03 11.76
N LYS A 15 -14.59 4.76 11.89
CA LYS A 15 -15.18 3.86 12.88
C LYS A 15 -15.29 2.39 12.42
N LEU A 16 -14.82 2.08 11.21
CA LEU A 16 -14.81 0.71 10.71
C LEU A 16 -13.75 -0.12 11.43
N HIS A 17 -14.04 -1.40 11.55
CA HIS A 17 -13.20 -2.41 12.20
C HIS A 17 -13.21 -3.72 11.41
N GLY A 18 -12.24 -4.59 11.69
CA GLY A 18 -12.12 -5.89 11.05
C GLY A 18 -12.12 -5.79 9.52
N TRP A 19 -12.85 -6.69 8.87
CA TRP A 19 -12.88 -6.79 7.41
C TRP A 19 -13.42 -5.54 6.70
N ASP A 20 -14.31 -4.78 7.31
CA ASP A 20 -14.85 -3.57 6.67
C ASP A 20 -13.78 -2.47 6.61
N ALA A 21 -12.94 -2.35 7.64
CA ALA A 21 -11.79 -1.45 7.61
C ALA A 21 -10.76 -1.89 6.56
N VAL A 22 -10.46 -3.19 6.48
CA VAL A 22 -9.53 -3.76 5.49
C VAL A 22 -9.99 -3.42 4.07
N LYS A 23 -11.28 -3.67 3.76
CA LYS A 23 -11.86 -3.38 2.44
C LYS A 23 -11.82 -1.89 2.13
N ALA A 24 -12.19 -1.03 3.08
CA ALA A 24 -12.18 0.42 2.88
C ALA A 24 -10.77 0.94 2.56
N LEU A 25 -9.76 0.47 3.30
CA LEU A 25 -8.36 0.84 3.06
C LEU A 25 -7.86 0.36 1.70
N TYR A 26 -8.14 -0.90 1.34
CA TYR A 26 -7.79 -1.45 0.03
C TYR A 26 -8.42 -0.66 -1.12
N MET A 27 -9.73 -0.43 -1.05
CA MET A 27 -10.45 0.31 -2.08
C MET A 27 -9.94 1.75 -2.22
N TRP A 28 -9.71 2.42 -1.08
CA TRP A 28 -9.20 3.78 -1.09
C TRP A 28 -7.81 3.85 -1.74
N GLU A 29 -6.89 2.99 -1.32
CA GLU A 29 -5.53 2.95 -1.83
C GLU A 29 -5.51 2.72 -3.35
N SER A 30 -6.27 1.73 -3.83
CA SER A 30 -6.35 1.40 -5.26
C SER A 30 -6.98 2.51 -6.11
N GLN A 31 -7.76 3.41 -5.51
CA GLN A 31 -8.37 4.55 -6.20
C GLN A 31 -7.54 5.84 -6.13
N HIS A 32 -6.66 5.97 -5.13
CA HIS A 32 -5.93 7.22 -4.85
C HIS A 32 -4.46 7.16 -5.28
N ILE A 33 -3.95 5.98 -5.61
CA ILE A 33 -2.59 5.81 -6.13
C ILE A 33 -2.65 5.49 -7.63
N HIS A 34 -2.05 6.37 -8.42
CA HIS A 34 -1.94 6.20 -9.86
C HIS A 34 -0.81 5.22 -10.20
N TYR A 35 -1.16 4.21 -10.98
CA TYR A 35 -0.20 3.17 -11.34
C TYR A 35 0.84 3.68 -12.35
N ILE A 36 2.11 3.71 -11.95
CA ILE A 36 3.25 4.03 -12.82
C ILE A 36 4.38 3.03 -12.54
N GLY A 37 4.70 2.21 -13.54
CA GLY A 37 5.83 1.28 -13.50
C GLY A 37 7.17 2.01 -13.66
N LEU A 38 7.79 2.40 -12.55
CA LEU A 38 9.13 2.98 -12.56
C LEU A 38 10.16 1.95 -12.08
N GLU A 39 10.69 1.17 -13.03
CA GLU A 39 11.56 0.02 -12.75
C GLU A 39 13.05 0.32 -12.96
N LEU A 40 13.47 1.57 -12.75
CA LEU A 40 14.85 1.98 -12.98
C LEU A 40 15.78 1.47 -11.86
N GLY A 41 16.75 0.64 -12.24
CA GLY A 41 17.79 0.13 -11.34
C GLY A 41 17.19 -0.64 -10.16
N VAL A 42 17.61 -0.30 -8.93
CA VAL A 42 17.10 -0.94 -7.70
C VAL A 42 15.59 -0.74 -7.49
N GLY A 43 15.01 0.29 -8.13
CA GLY A 43 13.57 0.54 -8.11
C GLY A 43 12.74 -0.56 -8.74
N GLY A 44 13.35 -1.46 -9.54
CA GLY A 44 12.71 -2.68 -10.02
C GLY A 44 12.27 -3.63 -8.90
N TYR A 45 12.98 -3.64 -7.76
CA TYR A 45 12.76 -4.60 -6.66
C TYR A 45 12.47 -3.95 -5.30
N VAL A 46 13.07 -2.79 -5.02
CA VAL A 46 12.92 -2.11 -3.73
C VAL A 46 11.80 -1.09 -3.81
N PRO A 47 10.72 -1.22 -3.02
CA PRO A 47 9.67 -0.22 -3.02
C PRO A 47 10.18 1.10 -2.41
N ILE A 48 9.79 2.23 -3.01
CA ILE A 48 9.81 3.51 -2.28
C ILE A 48 8.81 3.45 -1.10
N SER A 49 9.08 4.23 -0.05
CA SER A 49 8.31 4.16 1.18
C SER A 49 6.83 4.53 0.99
N ALA A 50 5.93 3.92 1.77
CA ALA A 50 4.50 4.27 1.82
C ALA A 50 4.24 5.77 2.04
N ASN A 51 5.10 6.43 2.82
CA ASN A 51 5.00 7.87 3.05
C ASN A 51 5.32 8.69 1.80
N THR A 52 6.25 8.23 0.97
CA THR A 52 6.53 8.84 -0.33
C THR A 52 5.38 8.58 -1.29
N THR A 53 4.88 7.34 -1.36
CA THR A 53 3.71 6.97 -2.19
C THR A 53 2.50 7.85 -1.89
N LEU A 54 2.19 8.11 -0.60
CA LEU A 54 1.10 9.01 -0.21
C LEU A 54 1.34 10.47 -0.59
N LYS A 55 2.59 10.93 -0.61
CA LYS A 55 2.94 12.30 -0.99
C LYS A 55 2.90 12.51 -2.51
N THR A 56 3.29 11.50 -3.27
CA THR A 56 3.38 11.60 -4.73
C THR A 56 2.07 11.20 -5.40
N GLY A 57 1.31 10.29 -4.80
CA GLY A 57 0.12 9.70 -5.41
C GLY A 57 0.43 8.71 -6.53
N TYR A 58 1.67 8.19 -6.59
CA TYR A 58 2.13 7.29 -7.64
C TYR A 58 2.81 6.04 -7.09
N GLY A 59 2.62 4.91 -7.77
CA GLY A 59 3.28 3.65 -7.41
C GLY A 59 3.06 2.53 -8.43
N ASP A 60 3.85 1.47 -8.33
CA ASP A 60 3.63 0.19 -9.02
C ASP A 60 3.19 -0.91 -8.04
N CYS A 61 3.16 -2.16 -8.48
CA CYS A 61 2.78 -3.33 -7.68
C CYS A 61 3.45 -3.37 -6.29
N LYS A 62 4.72 -2.95 -6.18
CA LYS A 62 5.47 -2.96 -4.92
C LYS A 62 4.99 -1.85 -4.01
N GLN A 63 4.80 -0.63 -4.54
CA GLN A 63 4.31 0.49 -3.73
C GLN A 63 2.88 0.28 -3.25
N HIS A 64 2.00 -0.27 -4.10
CA HIS A 64 0.64 -0.61 -3.71
C HIS A 64 0.66 -1.61 -2.53
N SER A 65 1.46 -2.67 -2.64
CA SER A 65 1.60 -3.66 -1.57
C SER A 65 2.17 -3.06 -0.28
N THR A 66 3.24 -2.27 -0.37
CA THR A 66 3.88 -1.63 0.79
C THR A 66 2.98 -0.59 1.44
N LEU A 67 2.22 0.18 0.66
CA LEU A 67 1.29 1.17 1.19
C LEU A 67 0.12 0.48 1.89
N LEU A 68 -0.48 -0.53 1.27
CA LEU A 68 -1.58 -1.27 1.88
C LEU A 68 -1.15 -1.92 3.19
N GLU A 69 0.02 -2.58 3.23
CA GLU A 69 0.59 -3.15 4.45
C GLU A 69 0.72 -2.09 5.56
N ALA A 70 1.27 -0.91 5.23
CA ALA A 70 1.46 0.16 6.20
C ALA A 70 0.13 0.73 6.73
N LEU A 71 -0.89 0.86 5.88
CA LEU A 71 -2.23 1.31 6.25
C LEU A 71 -2.95 0.30 7.16
N LEU A 72 -2.85 -1.00 6.83
CA LEU A 72 -3.42 -2.08 7.63
C LEU A 72 -2.76 -2.16 9.01
N ALA A 73 -1.43 -2.09 9.06
CA ALA A 73 -0.67 -2.09 10.31
C ALA A 73 -1.06 -0.90 11.20
N ALA A 74 -1.34 0.27 10.61
CA ALA A 74 -1.80 1.44 11.36
C ALA A 74 -3.17 1.26 12.03
N ARG A 75 -4.00 0.32 11.53
CA ARG A 75 -5.28 -0.09 12.12
C ARG A 75 -5.19 -1.39 12.91
N GLY A 76 -3.98 -1.83 13.26
CA GLY A 76 -3.74 -3.04 14.07
C GLY A 76 -3.98 -4.35 13.31
N SER A 77 -4.09 -4.31 11.98
CA SER A 77 -4.23 -5.50 11.14
C SER A 77 -2.87 -5.88 10.58
N ALA A 78 -2.37 -7.06 10.93
CA ALA A 78 -1.12 -7.57 10.38
C ALA A 78 -1.33 -8.10 8.96
N SER A 79 -0.38 -7.81 8.08
CA SER A 79 -0.31 -8.33 6.71
C SER A 79 1.14 -8.52 6.34
N ILE A 80 1.40 -9.43 5.42
CA ILE A 80 2.74 -9.64 4.85
C ILE A 80 2.64 -9.63 3.32
N PRO A 81 3.49 -8.86 2.62
CA PRO A 81 3.55 -8.91 1.18
C PRO A 81 4.10 -10.27 0.73
N VAL A 82 3.53 -10.82 -0.34
CA VAL A 82 3.99 -12.07 -0.95
C VAL A 82 4.26 -11.86 -2.43
N LEU A 83 5.34 -12.47 -2.93
CA LEU A 83 5.64 -12.50 -4.35
C LEU A 83 4.97 -13.73 -4.96
N ILE A 84 4.24 -13.51 -6.05
CA ILE A 84 3.59 -14.58 -6.80
C ILE A 84 4.15 -14.54 -8.21
N ASN A 85 4.62 -15.68 -8.71
CA ASN A 85 4.99 -15.79 -10.11
C ASN A 85 3.69 -15.79 -10.95
N TRP A 86 3.52 -14.76 -11.77
CA TRP A 86 2.35 -14.60 -12.62
C TRP A 86 2.31 -15.62 -13.77
N ASN A 87 3.46 -16.19 -14.16
CA ASN A 87 3.56 -17.16 -15.26
C ASN A 87 4.46 -18.35 -14.88
N ASN A 88 4.53 -19.36 -15.72
CA ASN A 88 5.52 -20.45 -15.61
C ASN A 88 6.89 -20.07 -16.18
N GLY A 89 7.15 -18.77 -16.36
CA GLY A 89 8.45 -18.26 -16.79
C GLY A 89 9.35 -18.02 -15.59
N PHE A 90 10.55 -18.58 -15.63
CA PHE A 90 11.63 -18.28 -14.68
C PHE A 90 12.33 -16.97 -15.06
#